data_AF-A0A5Q4GNH2-F1
#
_entry.id   AF-A0A5Q4GNH2-F1
#
_cell.length_a   1.000
_cell.length_b   1.000
_cell.length_c   1.000
_cell.angle_alpha   90.00
_cell.angle_beta   90.00
_cell.angle_gamma   90.00
#
_symmetry.space_group_name_H-M   'P 1'
#
loop_
_entity.id
_entity.type
_entity.pdbx_description
1 polymer ?
#
loop_
_entity_poly.entity_id
_entity_poly.type
_entity_poly.pdbx_seq_one_letter_code
_entity_poly.pdbx_strand_id
1 'polypeptide(L)'
;MGALTMPHIIRLRGPWNLEPLARTGLRADGTLVDLGGPLPSACRTTVPSDWGELLGVDFRGRVLYSRRFHQPTGMAEIERIDLVIEQVDALGDVWLNGRLLGEIPLGFVGFRTEIKERLERYNLLEVQVECPEWMNDVTGEPRGQRTGLPGGLVGEVLLEITHRET
;
A
#
# COMPACT_ATOMS: atom_id res chain seq x y z
N MET A 1 -0.67 13.76 -34.95
CA MET A 1 -0.14 12.82 -33.95
C MET A 1 0.32 13.66 -32.78
N GLY A 2 -0.53 13.81 -31.75
CA GLY A 2 -0.16 14.54 -30.54
C GLY A 2 0.96 13.80 -29.81
N ALA A 3 1.96 14.52 -29.34
CA ALA A 3 3.04 13.92 -28.57
C ALA A 3 2.46 13.47 -27.22
N LEU A 4 2.60 12.19 -26.88
CA LEU A 4 2.27 11.70 -25.54
C LEU A 4 3.18 12.42 -24.54
N THR A 5 2.64 13.39 -23.81
CA THR A 5 3.36 14.02 -22.71
C THR A 5 3.52 12.98 -21.60
N MET A 6 4.77 12.65 -21.25
CA MET A 6 5.02 11.72 -20.14
C MET A 6 4.53 12.36 -18.83
N PRO A 7 3.81 11.61 -17.97
CA PRO A 7 3.33 12.14 -16.71
C PRO A 7 4.53 12.53 -15.81
N HIS A 8 4.38 13.63 -15.10
CA HIS A 8 5.33 14.02 -14.06
C HIS A 8 5.14 13.10 -12.85
N ILE A 9 6.25 12.58 -12.29
CA ILE A 9 6.22 11.56 -11.23
C ILE A 9 6.76 12.13 -9.93
N ILE A 10 5.96 12.07 -8.87
CA ILE A 10 6.40 12.33 -7.49
C ILE A 10 6.42 11.00 -6.73
N ARG A 11 7.60 10.54 -6.31
CA ARG A 11 7.74 9.30 -5.54
C ARG A 11 7.63 9.56 -4.04
N LEU A 12 6.78 8.80 -3.36
CA LEU A 12 6.52 8.90 -1.94
C LEU A 12 7.44 7.97 -1.12
N ARG A 13 8.77 8.07 -1.31
CA ARG A 13 9.74 7.07 -0.77
C ARG A 13 9.94 7.06 0.73
N GLY A 14 10.23 8.19 1.39
CA GLY A 14 10.44 8.18 2.86
C GLY A 14 10.18 9.51 3.59
N PRO A 15 10.04 9.48 4.93
CA PRO A 15 9.78 8.29 5.77
C PRO A 15 8.29 7.94 5.84
N TRP A 16 7.99 6.65 5.96
CA TRP A 16 6.68 6.11 6.36
C TRP A 16 6.72 5.67 7.82
N ASN A 17 5.63 5.86 8.57
CA ASN A 17 5.47 5.13 9.83
C ASN A 17 4.88 3.75 9.52
N LEU A 18 5.36 2.75 10.26
CA LEU A 18 4.98 1.36 10.12
C LEU A 18 4.49 0.85 11.48
N GLU A 19 3.21 0.51 11.56
CA GLU A 19 2.57 0.09 12.81
C GLU A 19 1.94 -1.30 12.64
N PRO A 20 2.50 -2.35 13.28
CA PRO A 20 1.85 -3.65 13.34
C PRO A 20 0.56 -3.57 14.16
N LEU A 21 -0.56 -4.03 13.59
CA LEU A 21 -1.88 -3.91 14.20
C LEU A 21 -2.40 -5.23 14.79
N ALA A 22 -2.14 -6.34 14.11
CA ALA A 22 -2.60 -7.66 14.53
C ALA A 22 -1.75 -8.76 13.89
N ARG A 23 -1.70 -9.92 14.53
CA ARG A 23 -1.36 -11.16 13.83
C ARG A 23 -2.63 -11.72 13.22
N THR A 24 -2.58 -12.07 11.96
CA THR A 24 -3.77 -12.47 11.21
C THR A 24 -3.56 -13.83 10.57
N GLY A 25 -4.64 -14.58 10.41
CA GLY A 25 -4.69 -15.86 9.70
C GLY A 25 -5.74 -15.80 8.59
N LEU A 26 -5.52 -16.52 7.50
CA LEU A 26 -6.45 -16.66 6.39
C LEU A 26 -7.03 -18.07 6.40
N ARG A 27 -8.36 -18.18 6.42
CA ARG A 27 -9.11 -19.44 6.32
C ARG A 27 -9.41 -19.81 4.87
N ALA A 28 -9.81 -21.07 4.66
CA ALA A 28 -10.16 -21.58 3.33
C ALA A 28 -11.30 -20.81 2.63
N ASP A 29 -12.20 -20.22 3.41
CA ASP A 29 -13.32 -19.41 2.92
C ASP A 29 -12.93 -17.96 2.57
N GLY A 30 -11.64 -17.60 2.70
CA GLY A 30 -11.12 -16.27 2.44
C GLY A 30 -11.24 -15.31 3.63
N THR A 31 -11.77 -15.77 4.77
CA THR A 31 -11.93 -14.93 5.97
C THR A 31 -10.58 -14.69 6.65
N LEU A 32 -10.29 -13.42 6.93
CA LEU A 32 -9.20 -13.02 7.82
C LEU A 32 -9.64 -13.11 9.29
N VAL A 33 -8.82 -13.73 10.13
CA VAL A 33 -9.04 -13.86 11.57
C VAL A 33 -7.89 -13.28 12.36
N ASP A 34 -8.19 -12.65 13.49
CA ASP A 34 -7.18 -12.22 14.46
C ASP A 34 -6.70 -13.44 15.26
N LEU A 35 -5.39 -13.67 15.26
CA LEU A 35 -4.74 -14.77 15.98
C LEU A 35 -4.26 -14.36 17.39
N GLY A 36 -4.27 -13.06 17.70
CA GLY A 36 -3.73 -12.49 18.92
C GLY A 36 -2.21 -12.65 19.06
N GLY A 37 -1.70 -12.35 20.25
CA GLY A 37 -0.29 -12.50 20.59
C GLY A 37 0.53 -11.21 20.48
N PRO A 38 1.85 -11.29 20.78
CA PRO A 38 2.70 -10.12 20.83
C PRO A 38 2.95 -9.55 19.43
N LEU A 39 2.91 -8.22 19.35
CA LEU A 39 3.23 -7.45 18.16
C LEU A 39 4.65 -6.86 18.26
N PRO A 40 5.41 -6.82 17.15
CA PRO A 40 6.64 -6.03 17.09
C PRO A 40 6.36 -4.55 17.37
N SER A 41 7.39 -3.81 17.77
CA SER A 41 7.26 -2.36 17.97
C SER A 41 7.07 -1.62 16.65
N ALA A 42 6.28 -0.55 16.66
CA ALA A 42 6.17 0.35 15.52
C ALA A 42 7.53 0.97 15.18
N CYS A 43 7.78 1.20 13.89
CA CYS A 43 9.04 1.74 13.40
C CYS A 43 8.81 2.68 12.21
N ARG A 44 9.89 3.13 11.57
CA ARG A 44 9.84 3.88 10.31
C ARG A 44 10.58 3.13 9.22
N THR A 45 10.12 3.31 7.99
CA THR A 45 10.76 2.71 6.81
C THR A 45 10.71 3.65 5.61
N THR A 46 11.45 3.29 4.57
CA THR A 46 11.25 3.77 3.21
C THR A 46 10.47 2.73 2.41
N VAL A 47 9.66 3.18 1.46
CA VAL A 47 8.99 2.32 0.50
C VAL A 47 9.70 2.48 -0.86
N PRO A 48 9.95 1.39 -1.62
CA PRO A 48 9.55 0.00 -1.37
C PRO A 48 10.26 -0.69 -0.20
N SER A 49 9.57 -1.56 0.54
CA SER A 49 10.14 -2.35 1.63
C SER A 49 9.34 -3.63 1.89
N ASP A 50 10.08 -4.74 1.93
CA ASP A 50 9.68 -5.97 2.62
C ASP A 50 9.82 -5.73 4.14
N TRP A 51 8.80 -6.08 4.93
CA TRP A 51 8.81 -5.77 6.35
C TRP A 51 9.61 -6.75 7.21
N GLY A 52 10.16 -7.83 6.63
CA GLY A 52 10.80 -8.91 7.38
C GLY A 52 11.98 -8.46 8.23
N GLU A 53 12.80 -7.54 7.73
CA GLU A 53 13.93 -6.97 8.48
C GLU A 53 13.49 -6.05 9.63
N LEU A 54 12.28 -5.50 9.55
CA LEU A 54 11.76 -4.49 10.47
C LEU A 54 10.89 -5.12 11.57
N LEU A 55 10.04 -6.07 11.18
CA LEU A 55 9.02 -6.68 12.03
C LEU A 55 9.34 -8.14 12.38
N GLY A 56 10.39 -8.71 11.79
CA GLY A 56 10.77 -10.11 11.91
C GLY A 56 10.26 -10.96 10.75
N VAL A 57 11.10 -11.89 10.30
CA VAL A 57 10.84 -12.76 9.14
C VAL A 57 9.60 -13.65 9.30
N ASP A 58 9.23 -13.95 10.56
CA ASP A 58 8.07 -14.78 10.91
C ASP A 58 6.82 -13.96 11.23
N PHE A 59 6.87 -12.63 11.13
CA PHE A 59 5.68 -11.82 11.36
C PHE A 59 4.68 -11.99 10.21
N ARG A 60 3.50 -12.51 10.55
CA ARG A 60 2.33 -12.63 9.69
C ARG A 60 1.18 -11.87 10.35
N GLY A 61 0.57 -10.96 9.61
CA GLY A 61 -0.33 -10.01 10.21
C GLY A 61 -0.73 -8.83 9.34
N ARG A 62 -1.39 -7.91 10.03
CA ARG A 62 -1.85 -6.61 9.55
C ARG A 62 -0.86 -5.54 9.95
N VAL A 63 -0.49 -4.68 9.01
CA VAL A 63 0.40 -3.55 9.26
C VAL A 63 -0.15 -2.29 8.61
N LEU A 64 -0.20 -1.19 9.35
CA LEU A 64 -0.54 0.12 8.85
C LEU A 64 0.72 0.88 8.43
N TYR A 65 0.81 1.20 7.15
CA TYR A 65 1.75 2.16 6.60
C TYR A 65 1.07 3.54 6.56
N SER A 66 1.69 4.56 7.15
CA SER A 66 1.18 5.94 7.07
C SER A 66 2.24 6.95 6.65
N ARG A 67 1.85 7.90 5.78
CA ARG A 67 2.71 8.98 5.31
C ARG A 67 1.92 10.25 5.07
N ARG A 68 2.49 11.38 5.53
CA ARG A 68 1.99 12.71 5.15
C ARG A 68 2.70 13.26 3.92
N PHE A 69 1.96 13.97 3.06
CA PHE A 69 2.51 14.66 1.89
C PHE A 69 1.73 15.94 1.58
N HIS A 70 2.35 16.89 0.90
CA HIS A 70 1.69 18.12 0.47
C HIS A 70 1.00 17.94 -0.88
N GLN A 71 -0.04 18.73 -1.12
CA GLN A 71 -0.61 18.86 -2.46
C GLN A 71 0.48 19.31 -3.45
N PRO A 72 0.54 18.71 -4.67
CA PRO A 72 1.40 19.22 -5.72
C PRO A 72 1.12 20.70 -6.02
N THR A 73 2.15 21.45 -6.41
CA THR A 73 2.02 22.85 -6.82
C THR A 73 1.43 22.96 -8.23
N GLY A 74 0.81 24.09 -8.57
CA GLY A 74 0.29 24.31 -9.92
C GLY A 74 -1.01 23.56 -10.24
N MET A 75 -1.83 23.27 -9.23
CA MET A 75 -3.08 22.49 -9.36
C MET A 75 -4.03 22.95 -10.47
N ALA A 76 -4.01 24.23 -10.85
CA ALA A 76 -4.84 24.77 -11.93
C ALA A 76 -4.45 24.22 -13.32
N GLU A 77 -3.17 23.94 -13.54
CA GLU A 77 -2.62 23.43 -14.80
C GLU A 77 -2.64 21.89 -14.86
N ILE A 78 -2.76 21.26 -13.70
CA ILE A 78 -2.86 19.81 -13.58
C ILE A 78 -4.25 19.36 -14.03
N GLU A 79 -4.27 18.49 -15.04
CA GLU A 79 -5.47 17.84 -15.51
C GLU A 79 -5.89 16.73 -14.54
N ARG A 80 -4.95 15.82 -14.23
CA ARG A 80 -5.20 14.59 -13.49
C ARG A 80 -4.04 14.25 -12.55
N ILE A 81 -4.38 13.66 -11.41
CA ILE A 81 -3.41 13.09 -10.46
C ILE A 81 -3.87 11.68 -10.10
N ASP A 82 -3.09 10.67 -10.48
CA ASP A 82 -3.30 9.29 -10.04
C ASP A 82 -2.36 8.95 -8.86
N LEU A 83 -2.92 8.39 -7.78
CA LEU A 83 -2.14 7.64 -6.80
C LEU A 83 -1.86 6.26 -7.39
N VAL A 84 -0.59 5.87 -7.39
CA VAL A 84 -0.16 4.54 -7.83
C VAL A 84 0.63 3.87 -6.71
N ILE A 85 0.22 2.66 -6.37
CA ILE A 85 0.99 1.71 -5.58
C ILE A 85 1.33 0.58 -6.55
N GLU A 86 2.59 0.43 -6.90
CA GLU A 86 2.97 -0.54 -7.94
C GLU A 86 2.74 -1.97 -7.48
N GLN A 87 2.96 -2.26 -6.20
CA GLN A 87 2.86 -3.61 -5.68
C GLN A 87 2.71 -3.68 -4.16
N VAL A 88 1.76 -4.50 -3.71
CA VAL A 88 1.50 -4.83 -2.30
C VAL A 88 1.58 -6.34 -2.10
N ASP A 89 2.15 -6.74 -0.97
CA ASP A 89 2.27 -8.13 -0.57
C ASP A 89 1.61 -8.35 0.81
N ALA A 90 0.40 -8.93 0.91
CA ALA A 90 -0.28 -9.75 -0.08
C ALA A 90 -1.60 -9.14 -0.61
N LEU A 91 -2.28 -8.37 0.23
CA LEU A 91 -3.53 -7.65 -0.04
C LEU A 91 -3.59 -6.42 0.89
N GLY A 92 -4.61 -5.58 0.74
CA GLY A 92 -4.76 -4.45 1.63
C GLY A 92 -5.84 -3.46 1.25
N ASP A 93 -5.89 -2.37 1.98
CA ASP A 93 -6.86 -1.30 1.81
C ASP A 93 -6.12 0.04 1.78
N VAL A 94 -6.62 0.99 0.99
CA VAL A 94 -5.97 2.28 0.77
C VAL A 94 -6.91 3.41 1.18
N TRP A 95 -6.44 4.31 2.06
CA TRP A 95 -7.17 5.50 2.48
C TRP A 95 -6.38 6.77 2.20
N LEU A 96 -7.11 7.83 1.87
CA LEU A 96 -6.59 9.19 1.78
C LEU A 96 -7.46 10.11 2.63
N ASN A 97 -6.83 10.81 3.58
CA ASN A 97 -7.51 11.73 4.50
C ASN A 97 -8.70 11.06 5.22
N GLY A 98 -8.51 9.80 5.66
CA GLY A 98 -9.52 8.99 6.33
C GLY A 98 -10.65 8.45 5.42
N ARG A 99 -10.57 8.65 4.10
CA ARG A 99 -11.56 8.13 3.14
C ARG A 99 -11.00 6.93 2.39
N LEU A 100 -11.74 5.82 2.41
CA LEU A 100 -11.38 4.61 1.65
C LEU A 100 -11.38 4.96 0.15
N LEU A 101 -10.26 4.69 -0.51
CA LEU A 101 -10.09 4.82 -1.95
C LEU A 101 -10.35 3.50 -2.69
N GLY A 102 -10.09 2.37 -2.03
CA GLY A 102 -10.37 1.05 -2.54
C GLY A 102 -9.53 -0.03 -1.87
N GLU A 103 -9.76 -1.25 -2.33
CA GLU A 103 -9.16 -2.48 -1.82
C GLU A 103 -8.16 -3.04 -2.84
N ILE A 104 -7.15 -3.71 -2.35
CA ILE A 104 -6.10 -4.40 -3.10
C ILE A 104 -6.34 -5.89 -2.87
N PRO A 105 -6.75 -6.65 -3.89
CA PRO A 105 -7.04 -8.06 -3.71
C PRO A 105 -5.78 -8.86 -3.44
N LEU A 106 -5.95 -10.06 -2.89
CA LEU A 106 -4.88 -11.02 -2.70
C LEU A 106 -4.23 -11.38 -4.04
N GLY A 107 -2.90 -11.20 -4.14
CA GLY A 107 -2.16 -11.70 -5.31
C GLY A 107 -0.95 -10.90 -5.78
N PHE A 108 -0.26 -10.16 -4.91
CA PHE A 108 0.96 -9.45 -5.28
C PHE A 108 0.74 -8.39 -6.39
N VAL A 109 -0.40 -7.69 -6.29
CA VAL A 109 -0.89 -6.71 -7.27
C VAL A 109 -0.69 -5.27 -6.80
N GLY A 110 -0.81 -4.33 -7.74
CA GLY A 110 -0.79 -2.89 -7.46
C GLY A 110 -2.19 -2.29 -7.28
N PHE A 111 -2.22 -0.98 -7.09
CA PHE A 111 -3.40 -0.15 -6.95
C PHE A 111 -3.22 1.16 -7.71
N ARG A 112 -4.26 1.60 -8.43
CA ARG A 112 -4.29 2.92 -9.08
C ARG A 112 -5.65 3.55 -8.89
N THR A 113 -5.67 4.83 -8.54
CA THR A 113 -6.91 5.62 -8.50
C THR A 113 -6.64 7.11 -8.68
N GLU A 114 -7.60 7.83 -9.27
CA GLU A 114 -7.52 9.28 -9.40
C GLU A 114 -7.83 9.96 -8.07
N ILE A 115 -6.93 10.84 -7.61
CA ILE A 115 -7.05 11.50 -6.30
C ILE A 115 -7.14 13.02 -6.37
N LYS A 116 -7.05 13.65 -7.55
CA LYS A 116 -6.94 15.11 -7.68
C LYS A 116 -8.00 15.88 -6.87
N GLU A 117 -9.27 15.53 -7.05
CA GLU A 117 -10.41 16.18 -6.37
C GLU A 117 -10.54 15.81 -4.88
N ARG A 118 -9.71 14.89 -4.39
CA ARG A 118 -9.68 14.41 -3.00
C ARG A 118 -8.51 14.98 -2.21
N LEU A 119 -7.59 15.71 -2.87
CA LEU A 119 -6.40 16.27 -2.25
C LEU A 119 -6.74 17.52 -1.42
N GLU A 120 -6.22 17.52 -0.20
CA GLU A 120 -6.16 18.68 0.66
C GLU A 120 -4.76 19.30 0.58
N ARG A 121 -4.56 20.48 1.20
CA ARG A 121 -3.23 21.12 1.26
C ARG A 121 -2.20 20.22 1.97
N TYR A 122 -2.64 19.46 2.96
CA TYR A 122 -1.84 18.49 3.71
C TYR A 122 -2.59 17.17 3.74
N ASN A 123 -2.00 16.12 3.19
CA ASN A 123 -2.65 14.84 3.02
C ASN A 123 -2.02 13.78 3.93
N LEU A 124 -2.85 12.85 4.39
CA LEU A 124 -2.45 11.61 5.02
C LEU A 124 -2.83 10.45 4.11
N LEU A 125 -1.83 9.71 3.64
CA LEU A 125 -2.00 8.43 2.95
C LEU A 125 -1.78 7.31 3.96
N GLU A 126 -2.74 6.42 4.02
CA GLU A 126 -2.72 5.22 4.85
C GLU A 126 -2.92 3.99 3.96
N VAL A 127 -2.07 2.99 4.13
CA VAL A 127 -2.20 1.70 3.46
C VAL A 127 -2.10 0.61 4.51
N GLN A 128 -3.20 -0.11 4.71
CA GLN A 128 -3.21 -1.29 5.57
C GLN A 128 -2.85 -2.49 4.72
N VAL A 129 -1.72 -3.12 5.00
CA VAL A 129 -1.25 -4.29 4.29
C VAL A 129 -1.48 -5.52 5.16
N GLU A 130 -2.04 -6.55 4.57
CA GLU A 130 -2.29 -7.85 5.20
C GLU A 130 -1.43 -8.92 4.51
N CYS A 131 -0.65 -9.62 5.32
CA CYS A 131 0.09 -10.81 4.93
C CYS A 131 -0.13 -11.84 6.05
N PRO A 132 -1.29 -12.53 6.03
CA PRO A 132 -1.76 -13.37 7.12
C PRO A 132 -0.95 -14.65 7.24
N GLU A 133 -1.21 -15.50 8.22
CA GLU A 133 -0.75 -16.89 8.24
C GLU A 133 -1.71 -17.78 7.45
N TRP A 134 -1.20 -18.74 6.69
CA TRP A 134 -2.02 -19.66 5.91
C TRP A 134 -2.47 -20.79 6.83
N MET A 135 -3.77 -20.84 7.14
CA MET A 135 -4.31 -21.90 7.97
C MET A 135 -4.34 -23.22 7.21
N ASN A 136 -4.25 -24.35 7.93
CA ASN A 136 -4.12 -25.70 7.36
C ASN A 136 -5.26 -26.11 6.42
N ASP A 137 -6.41 -25.44 6.49
CA ASP A 137 -7.57 -25.66 5.63
C ASP A 137 -7.48 -24.94 4.28
N VAL A 138 -6.57 -23.97 4.12
CA VAL A 138 -6.34 -23.27 2.85
C VAL A 138 -5.61 -24.18 1.86
N THR A 139 -6.25 -24.48 0.74
CA THR A 139 -5.62 -25.18 -0.37
C THR A 139 -5.13 -24.20 -1.45
N GLY A 140 -3.87 -24.30 -1.85
CA GLY A 140 -3.27 -23.50 -2.91
C GLY A 140 -2.20 -22.50 -2.44
N GLU A 141 -1.52 -21.87 -3.39
CA GLU A 141 -0.44 -20.90 -3.14
C GLU A 141 -0.84 -19.52 -3.70
N PRO A 142 -1.70 -18.75 -3.02
CA PRO A 142 -2.20 -17.49 -3.57
C PRO A 142 -1.13 -16.40 -3.74
N ARG A 143 0.04 -16.58 -3.13
CA ARG A 143 1.24 -15.71 -3.30
C ARG A 143 2.33 -16.36 -4.14
N GLY A 144 2.05 -17.53 -4.74
CA GLY A 144 3.01 -18.33 -5.52
C GLY A 144 4.32 -18.52 -4.76
N GLN A 145 5.44 -18.15 -5.40
CA GLN A 145 6.79 -18.29 -4.85
C GLN A 145 7.06 -17.46 -3.59
N ARG A 146 6.19 -16.50 -3.25
CA ARG A 146 6.30 -15.70 -2.01
C ARG A 146 5.46 -16.25 -0.86
N THR A 147 4.79 -17.40 -1.06
CA THR A 147 4.09 -18.09 0.03
C THR A 147 5.06 -18.37 1.18
N GLY A 148 4.68 -18.00 2.39
CA GLY A 148 5.53 -18.15 3.56
C GLY A 148 6.64 -17.09 3.72
N LEU A 149 6.77 -16.12 2.83
CA LEU A 149 7.66 -14.96 3.02
C LEU A 149 6.94 -13.79 3.71
N PRO A 150 7.66 -12.82 4.30
CA PRO A 150 7.05 -11.61 4.84
C PRO A 150 6.31 -10.78 3.76
N GLY A 151 5.46 -9.87 4.21
CA GLY A 151 4.69 -8.96 3.36
C GLY A 151 5.29 -7.55 3.28
N GLY A 152 4.51 -6.63 2.73
CA GLY A 152 4.78 -5.21 2.77
C GLY A 152 4.35 -4.44 1.51
N LEU A 153 4.70 -3.15 1.49
CA LEU A 153 4.63 -2.30 0.30
C LEU A 153 5.93 -2.47 -0.50
N VAL A 154 5.97 -3.48 -1.34
CA VAL A 154 7.19 -3.95 -2.04
C VAL A 154 7.38 -3.31 -3.42
N GLY A 155 6.41 -2.55 -3.92
CA GLY A 155 6.53 -1.68 -5.10
C GLY A 155 6.60 -0.20 -4.73
N GLU A 156 6.86 0.68 -5.70
CA GLU A 156 6.86 2.12 -5.42
C GLU A 156 5.45 2.61 -5.07
N VAL A 157 5.41 3.68 -4.29
CA VAL A 157 4.20 4.50 -4.11
C VAL A 157 4.49 5.86 -4.69
N LEU A 158 3.68 6.30 -5.66
CA LEU A 158 3.92 7.52 -6.42
C LEU A 158 2.63 8.24 -6.79
N LEU A 159 2.79 9.52 -7.12
CA LEU A 159 1.77 10.32 -7.79
C LEU A 159 2.19 10.47 -9.25
N GLU A 160 1.30 10.10 -10.17
CA GLU A 160 1.42 10.45 -11.58
C GLU A 160 0.58 11.67 -11.88
N ILE A 161 1.22 12.69 -12.44
CA ILE A 161 0.61 14.00 -12.69
C ILE A 161 0.59 14.25 -14.18
N THR A 162 -0.61 14.41 -14.73
CA THR A 162 -0.85 14.78 -16.13
C THR A 162 -1.28 16.24 -16.18
N HIS A 163 -0.63 17.03 -17.04
CA HIS A 163 -0.96 18.43 -17.27
C HIS A 163 -1.83 18.58 -18.51
N ARG A 164 -2.66 19.63 -18.54
CA ARG A 164 -3.42 19.97 -19.74
C ARG A 164 -2.45 20.31 -20.87
N GLU A 165 -2.65 19.71 -22.04
CA GLU A 165 -1.98 20.20 -23.26
C GLU A 165 -2.45 21.63 -23.53
N THR A 166 -1.48 22.54 -23.71
CA THR A 166 -1.74 23.94 -24.06
C THR A 166 -1.93 24.08 -25.57
#